data_AF-A0A930YIN0-F1
#
_entry.id   AF-A0A930YIN0-F1
#
_cell.length_a   1.000
_cell.length_b   1.000
_cell.length_c   1.000
_cell.angle_alpha   90.00
_cell.angle_beta   90.00
_cell.angle_gamma   90.00
#
_symmetry.space_group_name_H-M   'P 1'
#
loop_
_entity.id
_entity.type
_entity.pdbx_description
1 polymer ?
#
loop_
_entity_poly.entity_id
_entity_poly.type
_entity_poly.pdbx_seq_one_letter_code
_entity_poly.pdbx_strand_id
1 'polypeptide(L)' 'MLRIYETRGLLMPARTPGGTRRYSERDLERIGRITMYLDAGLNLAGIERVLVLEAETDDLRDQVRDLGGRPRRRRRSPG' A
#
# COMPACT_ATOMS: atom_id res chain seq x y z
N MET A 1 21.12 -4.74 -1.33
CA MET A 1 20.06 -3.82 -1.80
C MET A 1 18.95 -3.57 -0.79
N LEU A 2 18.29 -4.59 -0.20
CA LEU A 2 17.10 -4.40 0.67
C LEU A 2 17.29 -3.48 1.89
N ARG A 3 18.51 -3.38 2.43
CA ARG A 3 18.81 -2.48 3.55
C ARG A 3 18.51 -1.00 3.24
N ILE A 4 18.70 -0.56 1.99
CA ILE A 4 18.38 0.82 1.58
C ILE A 4 16.88 1.08 1.62
N TYR A 5 16.06 0.09 1.25
CA TYR A 5 14.60 0.21 1.32
C TYR A 5 14.15 0.28 2.78
N GLU A 6 14.75 -0.53 3.66
CA GLU A 6 14.50 -0.49 5.10
C GLU A 6 14.89 0.85 5.74
N THR A 7 16.08 1.37 5.44
CA THR A 7 16.55 2.66 5.98
C THR A 7 15.67 3.83 5.53
N ARG A 8 15.04 3.73 4.36
CA ARG A 8 14.08 4.72 3.86
C ARG A 8 12.62 4.42 4.23
N GLY A 9 12.36 3.41 5.06
CA GLY A 9 11.00 3.04 5.45
C GLY A 9 10.14 2.46 4.33
N LEU A 10 10.72 2.20 3.15
CA LEU A 10 10.02 1.62 1.99
C LEU A 10 9.68 0.14 2.20
N LEU A 11 10.39 -0.53 3.12
CA LEU A 11 10.22 -1.93 3.45
C LEU A 11 10.42 -2.13 4.95
N MET A 12 9.49 -2.80 5.62
CA MET A 12 9.56 -3.02 7.07
C MET A 12 9.33 -4.51 7.39
N PRO A 13 10.33 -5.36 7.12
CA PRO A 13 10.18 -6.78 7.36
C PRO A 13 10.09 -7.07 8.86
N ALA A 14 9.29 -8.06 9.22
CA ALA A 14 9.31 -8.61 10.56
C ALA A 14 10.69 -9.23 10.85
N ARG A 15 11.05 -9.31 12.14
CA ARG A 15 12.28 -9.98 12.58
C ARG A 15 11.97 -11.16 13.46
N THR A 16 12.72 -12.26 13.31
CA THR A 16 12.71 -13.36 14.27
C THR A 16 13.37 -12.93 15.59
N PRO A 17 13.16 -13.68 16.70
CA PRO A 17 13.90 -13.46 17.93
C PRO A 17 15.43 -13.48 17.76
N GLY A 18 15.93 -14.28 16.80
CA GLY A 18 17.35 -14.33 16.42
C GLY A 18 17.80 -13.22 15.45
N GLY A 19 16.96 -12.22 15.18
CA GLY A 19 17.32 -11.04 14.37
C GLY A 19 17.26 -11.23 12.85
N THR A 20 16.86 -12.42 12.36
CA THR A 20 16.73 -12.69 10.92
C THR A 20 15.47 -12.03 10.36
N ARG A 21 15.57 -11.44 9.17
CA ARG A 21 14.43 -10.82 8.48
C ARG A 21 13.47 -11.88 7.97
N ARG A 22 12.17 -11.68 8.20
CA ARG A 22 11.08 -12.44 7.61
C ARG A 22 10.27 -11.52 6.72
N TYR A 23 10.20 -11.88 5.45
CA TYR A 23 9.39 -11.19 4.46
C TYR A 23 8.04 -11.89 4.37
N SER A 24 6.97 -11.11 4.53
CA SER A 24 5.60 -11.51 4.21
C SER A 24 5.36 -11.44 2.71
N GLU A 25 4.23 -11.99 2.22
CA GLU A 25 3.83 -11.82 0.82
C GLU A 25 3.70 -10.33 0.44
N ARG A 26 3.14 -9.52 1.34
CA ARG A 26 3.05 -8.06 1.15
C ARG A 26 4.43 -7.40 1.00
N ASP A 27 5.44 -7.88 1.74
CA ASP A 27 6.80 -7.39 1.57
C ASP A 27 7.38 -7.75 0.20
N LEU A 28 7.13 -8.98 -0.27
CA LEU A 28 7.58 -9.44 -1.59
C LEU A 28 6.91 -8.64 -2.72
N GLU A 29 5.61 -8.42 -2.65
CA GLU A 29 4.88 -7.55 -3.58
C GLU A 29 5.44 -6.13 -3.59
N ARG A 30 5.78 -5.60 -2.40
CA ARG A 30 6.36 -4.26 -2.29
C ARG A 30 7.76 -4.18 -2.91
N ILE A 31 8.60 -5.19 -2.71
CA ILE A 31 9.91 -5.29 -3.37
C ILE A 31 9.73 -5.35 -4.89
N GLY A 32 8.75 -6.12 -5.37
CA GLY A 32 8.41 -6.19 -6.80
C GLY A 32 8.06 -4.83 -7.38
N ARG A 33 7.17 -4.08 -6.73
CA ARG A 33 6.81 -2.71 -7.14
C ARG A 33 8.00 -1.75 -7.14
N ILE A 34 8.82 -1.77 -6.08
CA ILE A 34 10.03 -0.93 -6.01
C ILE A 34 10.96 -1.22 -7.20
N THR A 35 11.16 -2.52 -7.51
CA THR A 35 12.02 -2.93 -8.64
C THR A 35 11.43 -2.45 -9.96
N MET A 36 10.14 -2.65 -10.20
CA MET A 36 9.45 -2.17 -11.40
C MET A 36 9.60 -0.66 -11.60
N TYR A 37 9.48 0.13 -10.52
CA TYR A 37 9.63 1.58 -10.63
C TYR A 37 11.07 2.03 -10.86
N LEU A 38 12.05 1.33 -10.28
CA LEU A 38 13.46 1.57 -10.59
C LEU A 38 13.74 1.28 -12.08
N ASP A 39 13.20 0.19 -12.61
CA ASP A 39 13.34 -0.19 -14.02
C ASP A 39 12.65 0.83 -14.95
N ALA A 40 11.58 1.47 -14.49
CA ALA A 40 10.92 2.58 -15.17
C ALA A 40 11.68 3.92 -15.05
N GLY A 41 12.85 3.94 -14.39
CA GLY A 41 13.73 5.11 -14.29
C GLY A 41 13.44 6.04 -13.12
N LEU A 42 12.56 5.67 -12.18
CA LEU A 42 12.33 6.47 -10.99
C LEU A 42 13.50 6.28 -10.01
N ASN A 43 13.84 7.35 -9.30
CA ASN A 43 14.71 7.26 -8.14
C ASN A 43 13.89 6.90 -6.88
N LEU A 44 14.58 6.57 -5.79
CA LEU A 44 13.94 6.13 -4.55
C LEU A 44 13.02 7.18 -3.90
N ALA A 45 13.29 8.48 -4.07
CA ALA A 45 12.42 9.53 -3.57
C ALA A 45 11.12 9.62 -4.38
N GLY A 46 11.21 9.44 -5.71
CA GLY A 46 10.05 9.33 -6.58
C GLY A 46 9.20 8.10 -6.23
N ILE A 47 9.85 6.96 -5.98
CA ILE A 47 9.19 5.71 -5.57
C ILE A 47 8.46 5.89 -4.24
N GLU A 48 9.09 6.54 -3.26
CA GLU A 48 8.46 6.85 -1.98
C GLU A 48 7.17 7.65 -2.18
N ARG A 49 7.21 8.70 -3.00
CA ARG A 49 6.03 9.52 -3.26
C ARG A 49 4.92 8.76 -3.98
N VAL A 50 5.27 7.94 -4.98
CA VAL A 50 4.29 7.10 -5.72
C VAL A 50 3.59 6.15 -4.76
N LEU A 51 4.34 5.45 -3.90
CA LEU A 51 3.75 4.48 -2.99
C LEU A 51 2.84 5.11 -1.93
N VAL A 52 3.12 6.36 -1.51
CA VAL A 52 2.21 7.13 -0.65
C VAL A 52 0.93 7.50 -1.39
N LEU A 53 1.05 7.99 -2.64
CA LEU A 53 -0.10 8.35 -3.47
C LEU A 53 -1.00 7.14 -3.79
N GLU A 54 -0.41 5.97 -4.02
CA GLU A 54 -1.15 4.73 -4.20
C GLU A 54 -2.00 4.40 -2.97
N ALA A 55 -1.40 4.48 -1.77
CA ALA A 55 -2.12 4.24 -0.52
C ALA A 55 -3.27 5.23 -0.30
N GLU A 56 -3.01 6.53 -0.51
CA GLU A 56 -4.06 7.56 -0.44
C GLU A 56 -5.18 7.29 -1.46
N THR A 57 -4.84 6.85 -2.67
CA THR A 57 -5.82 6.55 -3.72
C THR A 57 -6.68 5.34 -3.34
N ASP A 58 -6.07 4.30 -2.78
CA ASP A 58 -6.79 3.10 -2.33
C ASP A 58 -7.72 3.43 -1.15
N ASP A 59 -7.26 4.22 -0.18
CA ASP A 59 -8.08 4.70 0.93
C ASP A 59 -9.28 5.54 0.45
N LEU A 60 -9.07 6.41 -0.53
CA LEU A 60 -10.13 7.21 -1.13
C LEU A 60 -11.13 6.34 -1.90
N ARG A 61 -10.65 5.34 -2.63
CA ARG A 61 -11.50 4.38 -3.36
C ARG A 61 -12.39 3.60 -2.41
N ASP A 62 -11.85 3.17 -1.28
CA ASP A 62 -12.62 2.43 -0.28
C ASP A 62 -13.65 3.35 0.41
N GLN A 63 -13.31 4.60 0.71
CA GLN A 63 -14.29 5.58 1.21
C GLN A 63 -15.43 5.82 0.22
N VAL A 64 -15.13 5.96 -1.08
CA VAL A 64 -16.15 6.13 -2.13
C VAL A 64 -17.05 4.90 -2.22
N ARG A 65 -16.48 3.70 -2.12
CA ARG A 65 -17.22 2.43 -2.10
C ARG A 65 -18.18 2.37 -0.92
N ASP A 66 -17.73 2.75 0.27
CA ASP A 66 -18.52 2.74 1.49
C ASP A 66 -19.67 3.76 1.45
N LEU A 67 -19.42 4.95 0.91
CA LEU A 67 -20.43 6.00 0.72
C LEU A 67 -21.47 5.60 -0.33
N GLY A 68 -21.03 5.02 -1.45
CA GLY A 68 -21.91 4.50 -2.51
C GLY A 68 -22.67 3.24 -2.10
N GLY A 69 -22.16 2.52 -1.10
CA GLY A 69 -22.75 1.30 -0.54
C GLY A 69 -23.84 1.53 0.50
N ARG A 70 -24.12 2.76 0.96
CA ARG A 70 -25.28 3.04 1.82
C ARG A 70 -26.57 2.84 1.01
N PRO A 71 -27.35 1.76 1.23
CA PRO A 71 -28.61 1.62 0.52
C PRO A 71 -29.50 2.78 0.95
N ARG A 72 -30.01 3.54 -0.03
CA ARG A 72 -31.09 4.50 0.21
C ARG A 72 -32.19 3.74 0.96
N ARG A 73 -32.33 3.98 2.28
CA ARG A 73 -33.45 3.47 3.08
C ARG A 73 -34.70 3.86 2.31
N ARG A 74 -35.27 2.87 1.64
CA ARG A 74 -36.47 3.00 0.83
C ARG A 74 -37.52 3.52 1.80
N ARG A 75 -37.86 4.81 1.70
CA ARG A 75 -39.05 5.39 2.33
C ARG A 75 -40.24 4.62 1.75
N ARG A 76 -40.58 3.48 2.34
CA ARG A 76 -41.88 2.87 2.17
C ARG A 76 -42.81 3.60 3.12
N SER A 77 -43.51 4.61 2.60
CA SER A 77 -44.75 5.08 3.21
C SER A 77 -45.78 3.95 3.09
N PRO A 78 -46.38 3.46 4.17
CA PRO A 78 -47.64 2.74 4.08
C PRO A 78 -48.75 3.77 3.88
N GLY A 79 -49.54 3.57 2.81
CA GLY A 79 -50.85 4.21 2.68
C GLY A 79 -51.90 3.48 3.52
#